data_AF-A0A960EWJ6-F1
#
_entry.id   AF-A0A960EWJ6-F1
#
_cell.length_a   1.000
_cell.length_b   1.000
_cell.length_c   1.000
_cell.angle_alpha   90.00
_cell.angle_beta   90.00
_cell.angle_gamma   90.00
#
_symmetry.space_group_name_H-M   'P 1'
#
loop_
_entity.id
_entity.type
_entity.pdbx_description
1 polymer ?
#
loop_
_entity_poly.entity_id
_entity_poly.type
_entity_poly.pdbx_seq_one_letter_code
_entity_poly.pdbx_strand_id
1 'polypeptide(L)'
;EACCWPDQADRFHRLEAAVRMARTAPPDVRAGDAVADVAALVREAATRGHPVVTTSWALSYLSEEGRGAFVAALDGVGRDLDLSWVSLESPQQATGLPIPTDAATDHLTVLGLVTWRGGTRTAHRLGTAHPHGYWLHWGA
;
A
#
# COMPACT_ATOMS: atom_id res chain seq x y z
N GLU A 1 5.51 -1.40 -23.83
CA GLU A 1 5.05 -1.93 -22.51
C GLU A 1 3.66 -1.40 -22.19
N ALA A 2 2.94 -1.98 -21.22
CA ALA A 2 1.66 -1.43 -20.76
C ALA A 2 1.87 -0.21 -19.82
N CYS A 3 0.87 0.67 -19.72
CA CYS A 3 0.80 1.81 -18.78
C CYS A 3 1.90 2.90 -18.90
N CYS A 4 2.71 2.89 -19.97
CA CYS A 4 3.62 3.99 -20.33
C CYS A 4 3.20 4.57 -21.68
N TRP A 5 2.97 5.88 -21.75
CA TRP A 5 2.66 6.54 -23.02
C TRP A 5 3.93 6.65 -23.89
N PRO A 6 3.83 6.57 -25.23
CA PRO A 6 5.00 6.53 -26.13
C PRO A 6 5.99 7.70 -25.96
N ASP A 7 5.52 8.85 -25.49
CA ASP A 7 6.30 10.07 -25.26
C ASP A 7 7.00 10.12 -23.89
N GLN A 8 6.77 9.13 -23.01
CA GLN A 8 7.32 9.07 -21.65
C GLN A 8 8.61 8.25 -21.58
N ALA A 9 9.64 8.65 -22.34
CA ALA A 9 10.93 7.93 -22.43
C ALA A 9 11.59 7.68 -21.06
N ASP A 10 11.45 8.62 -20.12
CA ASP A 10 11.96 8.48 -18.75
C ASP A 10 11.27 7.35 -17.98
N ARG A 11 9.95 7.18 -18.16
CA ARG A 11 9.17 6.10 -17.55
C ARG A 11 9.52 4.75 -18.15
N PHE A 12 9.76 4.69 -19.46
CA PHE A 12 10.23 3.46 -20.12
C PHE A 12 11.56 2.99 -19.54
N HIS A 13 12.56 3.87 -19.48
CA HIS A 13 13.87 3.51 -18.92
C HIS A 13 13.77 3.05 -17.45
N ARG A 14 12.93 3.69 -16.63
CA ARG A 14 12.68 3.25 -15.24
C ARG A 14 12.01 1.88 -15.18
N LEU A 15 10.99 1.65 -16.01
CA LEU A 15 10.28 0.37 -16.06
C LEU A 15 11.22 -0.76 -16.48
N GLU A 16 11.99 -0.59 -17.56
CA GLU A 16 12.94 -1.60 -18.01
C GLU A 16 13.99 -1.91 -16.95
N ALA A 17 14.50 -0.89 -16.24
CA ALA A 17 15.44 -1.08 -15.15
C ALA A 17 14.83 -1.90 -14.01
N ALA A 18 13.60 -1.58 -13.60
CA ALA A 18 12.88 -2.33 -12.57
C ALA A 18 12.61 -3.78 -13.02
N VAL A 19 12.23 -4.01 -14.27
CA VAL A 19 12.02 -5.36 -14.83
C VAL A 19 13.33 -6.14 -14.86
N ARG A 20 14.46 -5.53 -15.24
CA ARG A 20 15.77 -6.19 -15.19
C ARG A 20 16.13 -6.61 -13.77
N MET A 21 15.92 -5.75 -12.77
CA MET A 21 16.13 -6.08 -11.35
C MET A 21 15.21 -7.23 -10.89
N ALA A 22 13.93 -7.18 -11.25
CA ALA A 22 12.98 -8.25 -10.93
C ALA A 22 13.37 -9.58 -11.60
N ARG A 23 13.99 -9.57 -12.78
CA ARG A 23 14.46 -10.82 -13.43
C ARG A 23 15.67 -11.44 -12.73
N THR A 24 16.53 -10.66 -12.07
CA THR A 24 17.67 -11.21 -11.33
C THR A 24 17.27 -11.81 -9.99
N ALA A 25 16.19 -11.30 -9.38
CA ALA A 25 15.58 -11.84 -8.18
C ALA A 25 14.04 -11.82 -8.33
N PRO A 26 13.45 -12.83 -9.01
CA PRO A 26 12.01 -12.87 -9.28
C PRO A 26 11.18 -12.75 -8.01
N PRO A 27 10.26 -11.76 -7.92
CA PRO A 27 9.31 -11.73 -6.82
C PRO A 27 8.33 -12.89 -6.95
N ASP A 28 7.79 -13.32 -5.82
CA ASP A 28 6.67 -14.25 -5.78
C ASP A 28 5.39 -13.53 -6.20
N VAL A 29 4.85 -13.89 -7.36
CA VAL A 29 3.64 -13.28 -7.94
C VAL A 29 2.54 -14.32 -7.96
N ARG A 30 1.45 -14.03 -7.24
CA ARG A 30 0.31 -14.93 -7.08
C ARG A 30 -0.97 -14.23 -7.51
N ALA A 31 -1.85 -14.97 -8.18
CA ALA A 31 -3.23 -14.52 -8.38
C ALA A 31 -3.99 -14.67 -7.05
N GLY A 32 -4.80 -13.68 -6.71
CA GLY A 32 -5.57 -13.67 -5.47
C GLY A 32 -6.52 -12.48 -5.38
N ASP A 33 -7.35 -12.51 -4.35
CA ASP A 33 -8.24 -11.44 -3.93
C ASP A 33 -7.61 -10.66 -2.76
N ALA A 34 -7.59 -9.34 -2.89
CA ALA A 34 -6.92 -8.47 -1.91
C ALA A 34 -7.49 -8.61 -0.49
N VAL A 35 -8.78 -8.92 -0.36
CA VAL A 35 -9.46 -9.04 0.94
C VAL A 35 -9.36 -10.47 1.47
N ALA A 36 -9.68 -11.45 0.64
CA ALA A 36 -9.75 -12.85 1.08
C ALA A 36 -8.36 -13.43 1.43
N ASP A 37 -7.32 -13.04 0.70
CA ASP A 37 -6.01 -13.71 0.78
C ASP A 37 -5.00 -12.98 1.68
N VAL A 38 -5.20 -11.69 1.97
CA VAL A 38 -4.18 -10.87 2.67
C VAL A 38 -3.82 -11.44 4.04
N ALA A 39 -4.79 -11.99 4.77
CA ALA A 39 -4.54 -12.52 6.11
C ALA A 39 -3.61 -13.74 6.10
N ALA A 40 -3.77 -14.63 5.12
CA ALA A 40 -2.90 -15.81 4.98
C ALA A 40 -1.49 -15.40 4.53
N LEU A 41 -1.40 -14.46 3.58
CA LEU A 41 -0.12 -13.95 3.06
C LEU A 41 0.70 -13.22 4.13
N VAL A 42 0.06 -12.42 4.99
CA VAL A 42 0.74 -11.76 6.11
C VAL A 42 1.29 -12.79 7.09
N ARG A 43 0.50 -13.83 7.43
CA ARG A 43 0.97 -14.91 8.32
C ARG A 43 2.14 -15.69 7.71
N GLU A 44 2.11 -15.95 6.40
CA GLU A 44 3.23 -16.59 5.70
C GLU A 44 4.48 -15.70 5.76
N ALA A 45 4.36 -14.42 5.44
CA ALA A 45 5.48 -13.47 5.51
C ALA A 45 6.06 -13.36 6.93
N ALA A 46 5.20 -13.41 7.96
CA ALA A 46 5.60 -13.40 9.36
C ALA A 46 6.54 -14.56 9.74
N THR A 47 6.48 -15.70 9.04
CA THR A 47 7.41 -16.83 9.26
C THR A 47 8.84 -16.53 8.83
N ARG A 48 9.04 -15.50 8.01
CA ARG A 48 10.36 -15.10 7.46
C ARG A 48 10.89 -13.80 8.04
N GLY A 49 10.05 -13.02 8.74
CA GLY A 49 10.43 -11.73 9.33
C GLY A 49 9.21 -10.85 9.59
N HIS A 50 9.44 -9.57 9.90
CA HIS A 50 8.36 -8.61 10.13
C HIS A 50 7.54 -8.38 8.86
N PRO A 51 6.24 -8.73 8.81
CA PRO A 51 5.44 -8.56 7.61
C PRO A 51 5.11 -7.07 7.38
N VAL A 52 5.33 -6.62 6.15
CA VAL A 52 4.97 -5.27 5.68
C VAL A 52 4.04 -5.40 4.49
N VAL A 53 2.83 -4.88 4.65
CA VAL A 53 1.87 -4.71 3.55
C VAL A 53 2.10 -3.35 2.92
N THR A 54 2.08 -3.28 1.60
CA THR A 54 2.17 -2.01 0.86
C THR A 54 1.03 -1.88 -0.13
N THR A 55 0.34 -0.75 -0.13
CA THR A 55 -0.66 -0.43 -1.16
C THR A 55 -0.32 0.91 -1.79
N SER A 56 -0.48 1.01 -3.12
CA SER A 56 -0.30 2.27 -3.85
C SER A 56 -1.41 2.40 -4.88
N TRP A 57 -2.38 3.27 -4.60
CA TRP A 57 -3.63 3.42 -5.37
C TRP A 57 -4.43 2.12 -5.56
N ALA A 58 -4.06 1.04 -4.87
CA ALA A 58 -4.64 -0.28 -5.06
C ALA A 58 -6.06 -0.33 -4.46
N LEU A 59 -6.29 0.41 -3.39
CA LEU A 59 -7.60 0.45 -2.74
C LEU A 59 -8.66 1.18 -3.59
N SER A 60 -8.24 1.97 -4.59
CA SER A 60 -9.17 2.63 -5.52
C SER A 60 -9.97 1.64 -6.36
N TYR A 61 -9.45 0.41 -6.55
CA TYR A 61 -10.13 -0.67 -7.27
C TYR A 61 -11.13 -1.45 -6.41
N LEU A 62 -11.12 -1.24 -5.09
CA LEU A 62 -12.08 -1.86 -4.18
C LEU A 62 -13.30 -0.95 -3.98
N SER A 63 -14.46 -1.58 -3.81
CA SER A 63 -15.65 -0.91 -3.28
C SER A 63 -15.39 -0.39 -1.87
N GLU A 64 -16.23 0.52 -1.38
CA GLU A 64 -16.14 1.01 0.00
C GLU A 64 -16.18 -0.14 1.02
N GLU A 65 -17.10 -1.09 0.84
CA GLU A 65 -17.18 -2.31 1.64
C GLU A 65 -15.89 -3.13 1.55
N GLY A 66 -15.33 -3.31 0.34
CA GLY A 66 -14.08 -4.03 0.14
C GLY A 66 -12.88 -3.39 0.84
N ARG A 67 -12.79 -2.05 0.86
CA ARG A 67 -11.77 -1.33 1.62
C ARG A 67 -11.92 -1.57 3.12
N GLY A 68 -13.15 -1.51 3.64
CA GLY A 68 -13.45 -1.82 5.03
C GLY A 68 -13.06 -3.26 5.40
N ALA A 69 -13.40 -4.21 4.53
CA ALA A 69 -13.08 -5.62 4.72
C ALA A 69 -11.57 -5.90 4.68
N PHE A 70 -10.83 -5.24 3.79
CA PHE A 70 -9.36 -5.29 3.75
C PHE A 70 -8.74 -4.84 5.07
N VAL A 71 -9.19 -3.68 5.57
CA VAL A 71 -8.73 -3.14 6.87
C VAL A 71 -9.07 -4.10 8.01
N ALA A 72 -10.29 -4.63 8.03
CA ALA A 72 -10.74 -5.58 9.04
C ALA A 72 -9.93 -6.90 9.02
N ALA A 73 -9.50 -7.36 7.83
CA ALA A 73 -8.64 -8.53 7.70
C ALA A 73 -7.25 -8.28 8.32
N LEU A 74 -6.66 -7.10 8.08
CA LEU A 74 -5.40 -6.70 8.71
C LEU A 74 -5.55 -6.53 10.23
N ASP A 75 -6.64 -5.91 10.69
CA ASP A 75 -6.97 -5.84 12.13
C ASP A 75 -7.13 -7.23 12.75
N GLY A 76 -7.72 -8.17 12.00
CA GLY A 76 -7.79 -9.59 12.31
C GLY A 76 -6.44 -10.19 12.66
N VAL A 77 -5.48 -10.04 11.76
CA VAL A 77 -4.12 -10.56 11.93
C VAL A 77 -3.37 -9.80 13.03
N GLY A 78 -3.54 -8.48 13.08
CA GLY A 78 -2.85 -7.58 14.00
C GLY A 78 -3.16 -7.76 15.47
N ARG A 79 -4.22 -8.51 15.81
CA ARG A 79 -4.51 -8.93 17.20
C ARG A 79 -3.44 -9.87 17.75
N ASP A 80 -2.93 -10.77 16.89
CA ASP A 80 -2.05 -11.87 17.31
C ASP A 80 -0.62 -11.72 16.77
N LEU A 81 -0.41 -10.90 15.74
CA LEU A 81 0.88 -10.72 15.07
C LEU A 81 1.21 -9.26 14.87
N ASP A 82 2.48 -8.92 15.07
CA ASP A 82 2.98 -7.60 14.73
C ASP A 82 3.11 -7.47 13.21
N LEU A 83 2.53 -6.42 12.63
CA LEU A 83 2.66 -6.09 11.21
C LEU A 83 2.69 -4.58 10.97
N SER A 84 3.21 -4.18 9.82
CA SER A 84 3.10 -2.80 9.34
C SER A 84 2.36 -2.75 8.01
N TRP A 85 1.60 -1.69 7.80
CA TRP A 85 1.03 -1.35 6.52
C TRP A 85 1.44 0.06 6.12
N VAL A 86 2.12 0.17 4.99
CA VAL A 86 2.45 1.45 4.34
C VAL A 86 1.45 1.68 3.21
N SER A 87 0.61 2.71 3.34
CA SER A 87 -0.40 3.07 2.35
C SER A 87 0.01 4.31 1.58
N LEU A 88 -0.20 4.28 0.26
CA LEU A 88 -0.07 5.42 -0.64
C LEU A 88 -1.38 5.56 -1.41
N GLU A 89 -2.37 6.17 -0.78
CA GLU A 89 -3.74 6.25 -1.30
C GLU A 89 -4.23 7.70 -1.34
N SER A 90 -5.21 8.01 -2.19
CA SER A 90 -5.88 9.32 -2.15
C SER A 90 -6.72 9.48 -0.88
N PRO A 91 -6.93 10.71 -0.37
CA PRO A 91 -7.72 10.98 0.84
C PRO A 91 -9.09 10.29 0.86
N GLN A 92 -9.80 10.28 -0.28
CA GLN A 92 -11.14 9.70 -0.40
C GLN A 92 -11.13 8.18 -0.22
N GLN A 93 -10.08 7.51 -0.69
CA GLN A 93 -9.84 6.09 -0.53
C GLN A 93 -9.25 5.79 0.86
N ALA A 94 -8.58 6.79 1.45
CA ALA A 94 -8.03 6.75 2.79
C ALA A 94 -9.09 7.01 3.89
N THR A 95 -10.30 7.45 3.57
CA THR A 95 -11.38 7.71 4.56
C THR A 95 -11.72 6.48 5.42
N GLY A 96 -11.57 5.28 4.85
CA GLY A 96 -11.73 4.01 5.59
C GLY A 96 -10.49 3.58 6.37
N LEU A 97 -9.39 4.34 6.26
CA LEU A 97 -8.14 4.11 6.99
C LEU A 97 -8.15 5.01 8.23
N PRO A 98 -7.64 4.54 9.38
CA PRO A 98 -7.59 5.32 10.62
C PRO A 98 -6.51 6.41 10.57
N ILE A 99 -6.19 6.95 9.39
CA ILE A 99 -5.15 7.94 9.19
C ILE A 99 -5.84 9.30 9.23
N PRO A 100 -5.47 10.22 10.13
CA PRO A 100 -6.02 11.57 10.14
C PRO A 100 -5.74 12.29 8.80
N THR A 101 -6.80 12.59 8.04
CA THR A 101 -6.72 13.35 6.79
C THR A 101 -7.47 14.67 6.96
N ASP A 102 -6.72 15.77 7.09
CA ASP A 102 -7.22 17.13 7.21
C ASP A 102 -7.47 17.82 5.85
N ALA A 103 -7.01 17.22 4.75
CA ALA A 103 -7.09 17.81 3.41
C ALA A 103 -7.78 16.88 2.41
N ALA A 104 -8.96 17.26 1.95
CA ALA A 104 -9.60 16.69 0.76
C ALA A 104 -9.18 17.53 -0.46
N THR A 105 -8.14 17.10 -1.17
CA THR A 105 -7.81 17.68 -2.47
C THR A 105 -7.72 16.59 -3.53
N ASP A 106 -8.39 16.83 -4.64
CA ASP A 106 -8.25 16.01 -5.84
C ASP A 106 -6.77 16.04 -6.23
N HIS A 107 -6.18 14.87 -6.49
CA HIS A 107 -4.77 14.66 -6.85
C HIS A 107 -3.74 14.59 -5.71
N LEU A 108 -4.14 14.56 -4.43
CA LEU A 108 -3.21 14.26 -3.34
C LEU A 108 -3.11 12.75 -3.13
N THR A 109 -1.90 12.23 -2.92
CA THR A 109 -1.68 10.90 -2.31
C THR A 109 -1.18 11.09 -0.90
N VAL A 110 -1.79 10.41 0.07
CA VAL A 110 -1.36 10.40 1.47
C VAL A 110 -0.45 9.19 1.69
N LEU A 111 0.74 9.44 2.23
CA LEU A 111 1.62 8.38 2.73
C LEU A 111 1.23 8.11 4.19
N GLY A 112 0.66 6.94 4.44
CA GLY A 112 0.26 6.48 5.76
C GLY A 112 1.11 5.31 6.25
N LEU A 113 1.28 5.24 7.56
CA LEU A 113 1.80 4.07 8.25
C LEU A 113 0.80 3.64 9.32
N VAL A 114 0.30 2.42 9.19
CA VAL A 114 -0.49 1.74 10.22
C VAL A 114 0.36 0.61 10.78
N THR A 115 0.45 0.51 12.10
CA THR A 115 1.16 -0.59 12.75
C THR A 115 0.27 -1.28 13.77
N TRP A 116 0.47 -2.59 13.91
CA TRP A 116 -0.08 -3.38 15.00
C TRP A 116 1.09 -3.91 15.81
N ARG A 117 1.12 -3.59 17.11
CA ARG A 117 2.16 -4.01 18.05
C ARG A 117 1.50 -4.56 19.30
N GLY A 118 1.68 -5.85 19.58
CA GLY A 118 1.04 -6.52 20.72
C GLY A 118 -0.48 -6.31 20.74
N GLY A 119 -1.15 -6.44 19.58
CA GLY A 119 -2.59 -6.20 19.45
C GLY A 119 -3.00 -4.72 19.38
N THR A 120 -2.10 -3.77 19.64
CA THR A 120 -2.40 -2.34 19.63
C THR A 120 -2.18 -1.75 18.25
N ARG A 121 -3.23 -1.16 17.68
CA ARG A 121 -3.18 -0.48 16.39
C ARG A 121 -2.83 1.00 16.56
N THR A 122 -1.84 1.48 15.81
CA THR A 122 -1.51 2.91 15.69
C THR A 122 -1.45 3.32 14.22
N ALA A 123 -1.79 4.57 13.93
CA ALA A 123 -1.81 5.09 12.57
C ALA A 123 -1.24 6.51 12.52
N HIS A 124 -0.36 6.73 11.55
CA HIS A 124 0.33 7.99 11.35
C HIS A 124 0.25 8.38 9.88
N ARG A 125 -0.07 9.64 9.63
CA ARG A 125 0.23 10.28 8.35
C ARG A 125 1.71 10.65 8.35
N LEU A 126 2.47 10.11 7.41
CA LEU A 126 3.89 10.39 7.25
C LEU A 126 4.17 11.51 6.25
N GLY A 127 3.24 11.79 5.33
CA GLY A 127 3.45 12.80 4.31
C GLY A 127 2.43 12.76 3.19
N THR A 128 2.72 13.47 2.11
CA THR A 128 1.94 13.49 0.88
C THR A 128 2.84 13.32 -0.34
N ALA A 129 2.31 12.73 -1.40
CA ALA A 129 3.04 12.45 -2.62
C ALA A 129 2.23 12.80 -3.86
N HIS A 130 2.94 12.96 -4.99
CA HIS A 130 2.30 12.95 -6.29
C HIS A 130 1.65 11.56 -6.54
N PRO A 131 0.47 11.46 -7.16
CA PRO A 131 -0.19 10.16 -7.51
C PRO A 131 0.63 9.19 -8.35
N HIS A 132 1.79 9.61 -8.83
CA HIS A 132 2.69 8.85 -9.69
C HIS A 132 4.15 8.90 -9.21
N GLY A 133 4.39 9.32 -7.95
CA GLY A 133 5.70 9.27 -7.32
C GLY A 133 6.73 10.30 -7.82
N TYR A 134 6.32 11.36 -8.51
CA TYR A 134 7.25 12.42 -8.96
C TYR A 134 7.83 13.26 -7.81
N TRP A 135 7.09 13.39 -6.71
CA TRP A 135 7.54 14.07 -5.50
C TRP A 135 6.93 13.43 -4.26
N LEU A 136 7.60 13.65 -3.13
CA LEU A 136 7.17 13.28 -1.80
C LEU A 136 7.50 14.44 -0.85
N HIS A 137 6.51 14.85 -0.07
CA HIS A 137 6.64 15.82 1.00
C HIS A 137 6.36 15.12 2.32
N TRP A 138 7.37 15.06 3.18
CA TRP A 138 7.23 14.50 4.52
C TRP A 138 6.41 15.44 5.40
N GLY A 139 5.58 14.86 6.26
CA GLY A 139 4.95 15.57 7.36
C GLY A 139 6.01 15.99 8.39
N ALA A 140 5.74 17.09 9.09
CA ALA A 140 6.52 17.50 10.26
C ALA A 140 6.19 16.63 11.48
#